data_AF-A0A7H8PZY1-F1
#
_entry.id   AF-A0A7H8PZY1-F1
#
_cell.length_a   1.000
_cell.length_b   1.000
_cell.length_c   1.000
_cell.angle_alpha   90.00
_cell.angle_beta   90.00
_cell.angle_gamma   90.00
#
_symmetry.space_group_name_H-M   'P 1'
#
loop_
_entity.id
_entity.type
_entity.pdbx_description
1 polymer ?
#
loop_
_entity_poly.entity_id
_entity_poly.type
_entity_poly.pdbx_seq_one_letter_code
_entity_poly.pdbx_strand_id
1 'polypeptide(L)'
;MKIKFLQEVEFFNWDGDNPVPVKNPKALEALHGVAYDEESCSDYLLDGEEEKNKLGHLNISGGLIRFEYSKDTKSVVISTEYTSSSPLTQDEIECLKVYTGSQWTDGIGSGLTDSLEFPGDPSIGGNYGEIECQIHS
;
A
#
# COMPACT_ATOMS: atom_id res chain seq x y z
N MET A 1 -14.26 -12.92 -4.81
CA MET A 1 -12.84 -13.00 -5.24
C MET A 1 -12.04 -12.04 -4.38
N LYS A 2 -10.86 -12.43 -3.93
CA LYS A 2 -9.93 -11.53 -3.23
C LYS A 2 -8.73 -11.21 -4.12
N ILE A 3 -8.33 -9.95 -4.14
CA ILE A 3 -7.15 -9.46 -4.87
C ILE A 3 -6.26 -8.75 -3.86
N LYS A 4 -5.03 -9.26 -3.66
CA LYS A 4 -4.01 -8.62 -2.83
C LYS A 4 -2.94 -8.04 -3.74
N PHE A 5 -2.70 -6.74 -3.63
CA PHE A 5 -1.51 -6.11 -4.19
C PHE A 5 -0.46 -5.97 -3.11
N LEU A 6 0.80 -6.20 -3.48
CA LEU A 6 1.91 -6.05 -2.56
C LEU A 6 3.16 -5.54 -3.28
N GLN A 7 4.01 -4.86 -2.54
CA GLN A 7 5.25 -4.29 -3.06
C GLN A 7 6.25 -4.12 -1.93
N GLU A 8 7.53 -4.39 -2.20
CA GLU A 8 8.60 -4.02 -1.28
C GLU A 8 8.74 -2.49 -1.26
N VAL A 9 8.81 -1.92 -0.06
CA VAL A 9 8.94 -0.48 0.15
C VAL A 9 10.18 -0.17 0.98
N GLU A 10 10.81 0.95 0.65
CA GLU A 10 11.90 1.53 1.42
C GLU A 10 11.40 2.74 2.20
N PHE A 11 11.89 2.89 3.43
CA PHE A 11 11.58 4.03 4.30
C PHE A 11 12.79 4.95 4.39
N PHE A 12 12.55 6.26 4.45
CA PHE A 12 13.61 7.25 4.54
C PHE A 12 13.25 8.32 5.57
N ASN A 13 14.26 8.79 6.30
CA ASN A 13 14.18 10.00 7.10
C ASN A 13 14.72 11.17 6.29
N TRP A 14 14.22 12.38 6.54
CA TRP A 14 14.76 13.59 5.93
C TRP A 14 15.88 14.20 6.79
N ASP A 15 17.06 14.40 6.19
CA ASP A 15 18.17 15.19 6.74
C ASP A 15 18.40 16.43 5.86
N GLY A 16 17.69 17.51 6.20
CA GLY A 16 17.50 18.63 5.28
C GLY A 16 16.74 18.19 4.03
N ASP A 17 17.31 18.44 2.86
CA ASP A 17 16.74 18.01 1.56
C ASP A 17 17.18 16.60 1.13
N ASN A 18 17.93 15.88 1.97
CA ASN A 18 18.48 14.56 1.63
C ASN A 18 17.67 13.42 2.28
N PRO A 19 17.12 12.48 1.49
CA PRO A 19 16.51 11.28 2.03
C PRO A 19 17.58 10.30 2.52
N VAL A 20 17.50 9.90 3.79
CA VAL A 20 18.40 8.96 4.45
C VAL A 20 17.65 7.63 4.69
N PRO A 21 18.05 6.52 4.04
CA PRO A 21 17.33 5.26 4.17
C PRO A 21 17.32 4.73 5.61
N VAL A 22 16.15 4.28 6.07
CA VAL A 22 16.00 3.59 7.35
C VAL A 22 16.43 2.12 7.18
N LYS A 23 17.59 1.77 7.73
CA LYS A 23 18.15 0.41 7.65
C LYS A 23 18.11 -0.37 8.97
N ASN A 24 17.59 0.23 10.05
CA ASN A 24 17.54 -0.40 11.36
C ASN A 24 16.48 -1.52 11.37
N PRO A 25 16.86 -2.81 11.48
CA PRO A 25 15.90 -3.90 11.41
C PRO A 25 14.83 -3.85 12.50
N LYS A 26 15.15 -3.34 13.69
CA LYS A 26 14.16 -3.21 14.78
C LYS A 26 13.11 -2.14 14.48
N ALA A 27 13.50 -1.06 13.81
CA ALA A 27 12.56 -0.04 13.38
C ALA A 27 11.66 -0.61 12.29
N LEU A 28 12.23 -1.27 11.28
CA LEU A 28 11.45 -1.90 10.21
C LEU A 28 10.53 -3.02 10.72
N GLU A 29 10.96 -3.82 11.69
CA GLU A 29 10.13 -4.87 12.33
C GLU A 29 8.94 -4.27 13.10
N ALA A 30 9.05 -3.04 13.62
CA ALA A 30 7.95 -2.37 14.30
C ALA A 30 6.79 -1.99 13.35
N LEU A 31 7.03 -1.96 12.04
CA LEU A 31 5.98 -1.77 11.03
C LEU A 31 5.16 -3.05 10.80
N HIS A 32 5.65 -4.21 11.23
CA HIS A 32 4.97 -5.47 10.98
C HIS A 32 3.60 -5.53 11.67
N GLY A 33 2.56 -5.78 10.89
CA GLY A 33 1.18 -5.90 11.37
C GLY A 33 0.48 -4.56 11.57
N VAL A 34 1.17 -3.45 11.31
CA VAL A 34 0.57 -2.12 11.35
C VAL A 34 -0.37 -1.96 10.14
N ALA A 35 -1.57 -1.42 10.38
CA ALA A 35 -2.57 -1.17 9.36
C ALA A 35 -3.14 0.23 9.48
N TYR A 36 -3.46 0.85 8.33
CA TYR A 36 -4.31 2.04 8.31
C TYR A 36 -5.76 1.59 8.38
N ASP A 37 -6.48 1.98 9.43
CA ASP A 37 -7.88 1.57 9.65
C ASP A 37 -8.87 2.74 9.76
N GLU A 38 -8.40 3.98 9.63
CA GLU A 38 -9.27 5.17 9.59
C GLU A 38 -10.04 5.26 8.26
N GLU A 39 -9.35 4.97 7.15
CA GLU A 39 -9.93 4.99 5.80
C GLU A 39 -9.42 3.83 4.98
N SER A 40 -10.18 3.46 3.94
CA SER A 40 -9.80 2.40 3.02
C SER A 40 -9.66 2.93 1.60
N CYS A 41 -8.74 2.36 0.82
CA CYS A 41 -8.60 2.72 -0.58
C CYS A 41 -9.90 2.48 -1.37
N SER A 42 -10.80 1.60 -0.91
CA SER A 42 -12.08 1.40 -1.60
C SER A 42 -13.05 2.57 -1.44
N ASP A 43 -12.90 3.39 -0.40
CA ASP A 43 -13.79 4.53 -0.12
C ASP A 43 -13.65 5.63 -1.19
N TYR A 44 -12.46 5.74 -1.79
CA TYR A 44 -12.12 6.74 -2.81
C TYR A 44 -12.02 6.17 -4.23
N LEU A 45 -12.31 4.87 -4.41
CA LEU A 45 -12.07 4.16 -5.68
C LEU A 45 -12.86 4.74 -6.85
N LEU A 46 -14.01 5.36 -6.60
CA LEU A 46 -14.92 5.83 -7.66
C LEU A 46 -14.90 7.35 -7.85
N ASP A 47 -13.95 8.04 -7.20
CA ASP A 47 -13.79 9.48 -7.32
C ASP A 47 -13.11 9.88 -8.64
N GLY A 48 -12.23 9.01 -9.15
CA GLY A 48 -11.60 9.14 -10.47
C GLY A 48 -12.54 8.70 -11.61
N GLU A 49 -12.55 9.46 -12.72
CA GLU A 49 -13.41 9.13 -13.87
C GLU A 49 -13.02 7.79 -14.52
N GLU A 50 -11.74 7.45 -14.56
CA GLU A 50 -11.26 6.20 -15.17
C GLU A 50 -11.69 4.98 -14.36
N GLU A 51 -11.43 4.99 -13.06
CA GLU A 51 -11.78 3.92 -12.13
C GLU A 51 -13.28 3.75 -12.04
N LYS A 52 -14.04 4.85 -12.01
CA LYS A 52 -15.50 4.80 -12.04
C LYS A 52 -16.04 4.08 -13.28
N ASN A 53 -15.45 4.39 -14.45
CA ASN A 53 -15.88 3.78 -15.71
C ASN A 53 -15.50 2.30 -15.81
N LYS A 54 -14.31 1.93 -15.34
CA LYS A 54 -13.78 0.55 -15.47
C LYS A 54 -14.22 -0.37 -14.33
N LEU A 55 -14.30 0.12 -13.11
CA LEU A 55 -14.45 -0.68 -11.89
C LEU A 55 -15.80 -0.48 -11.17
N GLY A 56 -16.54 0.58 -11.51
CA GLY A 56 -17.78 0.95 -10.80
C GLY A 56 -18.88 -0.11 -10.79
N HIS A 57 -18.78 -1.13 -11.65
CA HIS A 57 -19.74 -2.23 -11.73
C HIS A 57 -19.40 -3.44 -10.84
N LEU A 58 -18.19 -3.49 -10.25
CA LEU A 58 -17.66 -4.68 -9.56
C LEU A 58 -18.01 -4.76 -8.06
N ASN A 59 -18.53 -3.67 -7.49
CA ASN A 59 -18.81 -3.52 -6.06
C ASN A 59 -17.59 -3.92 -5.19
N ILE A 60 -16.44 -3.33 -5.51
CA ILE A 60 -15.18 -3.57 -4.80
C ILE A 60 -15.24 -2.96 -3.40
N SER A 61 -14.74 -3.70 -2.41
CA SER A 61 -14.65 -3.30 -1.01
C SER A 61 -13.31 -3.71 -0.42
N GLY A 62 -12.98 -3.21 0.77
CA GLY A 62 -11.70 -3.48 1.43
C GLY A 62 -10.71 -2.35 1.14
N GLY A 63 -9.47 -2.67 0.81
CA GLY A 63 -8.49 -1.63 0.50
C GLY A 63 -7.76 -1.09 1.73
N LEU A 64 -7.70 -1.84 2.83
CA LEU A 64 -6.87 -1.46 3.99
C LEU A 64 -5.39 -1.65 3.65
N ILE A 65 -4.58 -0.64 3.94
CA ILE A 65 -3.12 -0.70 3.80
C ILE A 65 -2.53 -1.41 5.02
N ARG A 66 -1.62 -2.35 4.78
CA ARG A 66 -0.89 -3.09 5.82
C ARG A 66 0.59 -3.14 5.50
N PHE A 67 1.41 -3.11 6.54
CA PHE A 67 2.85 -3.34 6.44
C PHE A 67 3.24 -4.70 7.04
N GLU A 68 4.06 -5.43 6.32
CA GLU A 68 4.57 -6.73 6.71
C GLU A 68 6.09 -6.73 6.63
N TYR A 69 6.79 -6.82 7.76
CA TYR A 69 8.24 -7.05 7.76
C TYR A 69 8.59 -8.51 7.47
N SER A 70 9.50 -8.74 6.52
CA SER A 70 10.08 -10.04 6.22
C SER A 70 11.45 -10.18 6.87
N LYS A 71 11.63 -11.20 7.72
CA LYS A 71 12.90 -11.46 8.42
C LYS A 71 13.99 -11.98 7.49
N ASP A 72 13.61 -12.66 6.42
CA ASP A 72 14.54 -13.30 5.48
C ASP A 72 15.22 -12.25 4.59
N THR A 73 14.42 -11.33 4.04
CA THR A 73 14.90 -10.25 3.16
C THR A 73 15.26 -8.97 3.93
N LYS A 74 14.83 -8.87 5.20
CA LYS A 74 14.93 -7.66 6.05
C LYS A 74 14.27 -6.44 5.41
N SER A 75 13.25 -6.66 4.59
CA SER A 75 12.46 -5.63 3.90
C SER A 75 11.06 -5.53 4.50
N VAL A 76 10.38 -4.42 4.20
CA VAL A 76 8.97 -4.22 4.52
C VAL A 76 8.19 -4.30 3.22
N VAL A 77 7.07 -5.01 3.27
CA VAL A 77 6.11 -5.10 2.19
C VAL A 77 4.90 -4.28 2.57
N ILE A 78 4.51 -3.33 1.70
CA ILE A 78 3.18 -2.72 1.76
C ILE A 78 2.22 -3.65 1.04
N SER A 79 1.00 -3.77 1.55
CA SER A 79 -0.05 -4.52 0.86
C SER A 79 -1.44 -3.96 1.07
N THR A 80 -2.30 -4.23 0.10
CA THR A 80 -3.70 -3.84 0.10
C THR A 80 -4.54 -4.97 -0.46
N GLU A 81 -5.55 -5.43 0.29
CA GLU A 81 -6.47 -6.49 -0.13
C GLU A 81 -7.86 -5.93 -0.43
N TYR A 82 -8.38 -6.28 -1.61
CA TYR A 82 -9.72 -5.97 -2.07
C TYR A 82 -10.57 -7.22 -2.18
N THR A 83 -11.88 -7.06 -1.95
CA THR A 83 -12.89 -8.07 -2.23
C THR A 83 -13.80 -7.58 -3.35
N SER A 84 -13.99 -8.42 -4.37
CA SER A 84 -14.94 -8.19 -5.46
C SER A 84 -16.04 -9.26 -5.47
N SER A 85 -17.24 -8.83 -5.82
CA SER A 85 -18.42 -9.69 -5.99
C SER A 85 -18.33 -10.59 -7.23
N SER A 86 -17.51 -10.21 -8.21
CA SER A 86 -17.34 -10.89 -9.49
C SER A 86 -15.85 -11.03 -9.85
N PRO A 87 -15.47 -11.99 -10.70
CA PRO A 87 -14.12 -12.06 -11.24
C PRO A 87 -13.77 -10.79 -12.01
N LEU A 88 -12.54 -10.30 -11.83
CA LEU A 88 -12.02 -9.17 -12.59
C LEU A 88 -11.37 -9.64 -13.90
N THR A 89 -11.48 -8.82 -14.94
CA THR A 89 -10.69 -8.93 -16.16
C THR A 89 -9.26 -8.42 -15.94
N GLN A 90 -8.33 -8.73 -16.85
CA GLN A 90 -6.96 -8.22 -16.75
C GLN A 90 -6.92 -6.69 -16.75
N ASP A 91 -7.72 -6.03 -17.60
CA ASP A 91 -7.76 -4.56 -17.69
C ASP A 91 -8.27 -3.93 -16.40
N GLU A 92 -9.22 -4.57 -15.72
CA GLU A 92 -9.72 -4.15 -14.41
C GLU A 92 -8.67 -4.36 -13.31
N ILE A 93 -7.94 -5.48 -13.35
CA ILE A 93 -6.83 -5.74 -12.41
C ILE A 93 -5.73 -4.69 -12.58
N GLU A 94 -5.34 -4.35 -13.82
CA GLU A 94 -4.34 -3.32 -14.07
C GLU A 94 -4.82 -1.93 -13.63
N CYS A 95 -6.09 -1.60 -13.88
CA CYS A 95 -6.68 -0.35 -13.39
C CYS A 95 -6.63 -0.27 -11.86
N LEU A 96 -7.05 -1.34 -11.17
CA LEU A 96 -7.01 -1.40 -9.71
C LEU A 96 -5.57 -1.39 -9.17
N LYS A 97 -4.61 -2.02 -9.86
CA LYS A 97 -3.18 -2.01 -9.52
C LYS A 97 -2.61 -0.60 -9.57
N VAL A 98 -2.86 0.13 -10.66
CA VAL A 98 -2.40 1.52 -10.84
C VAL A 98 -3.01 2.42 -9.78
N TYR A 99 -4.33 2.30 -9.55
CA TYR A 99 -5.02 3.04 -8.49
C TYR A 99 -4.38 2.77 -7.11
N THR A 100 -4.19 1.50 -6.76
CA THR A 100 -3.59 1.09 -5.48
C THR A 100 -2.19 1.66 -5.29
N GLY A 101 -1.36 1.60 -6.33
CA GLY A 101 -0.02 2.20 -6.31
C GLY A 101 -0.07 3.71 -6.06
N SER A 102 -0.99 4.42 -6.72
CA SER A 102 -1.18 5.85 -6.49
C SER A 102 -1.57 6.15 -5.04
N GLN A 103 -2.45 5.36 -4.43
CA GLN A 103 -2.84 5.52 -3.02
C GLN A 103 -1.65 5.33 -2.06
N TRP A 104 -0.75 4.39 -2.35
CA TRP A 104 0.48 4.21 -1.58
C TRP A 104 1.44 5.39 -1.70
N THR A 105 1.48 6.05 -2.87
CA THR A 105 2.35 7.22 -3.10
C THR A 105 1.78 8.54 -2.59
N ASP A 106 0.45 8.70 -2.62
CA ASP A 106 -0.25 9.95 -2.28
C ASP A 106 -0.41 10.14 -0.76
N GLY A 107 0.05 9.15 0.03
CA GLY A 107 0.18 9.31 1.47
C GLY A 107 -1.02 8.82 2.27
N ILE A 108 -1.82 7.85 1.76
CA ILE A 108 -2.56 7.00 2.70
C ILE A 108 -1.51 6.27 3.56
N GLY A 109 -1.48 6.65 4.83
CA GLY A 109 -0.47 6.23 5.80
C GLY A 109 0.63 7.26 6.12
N SER A 110 0.49 8.52 5.68
CA SER A 110 1.34 9.62 6.15
C SER A 110 1.25 9.84 7.67
N GLY A 111 0.08 9.64 8.29
CA GLY A 111 -0.08 9.66 9.76
C GLY A 111 0.20 8.31 10.48
N LEU A 112 0.48 7.25 9.71
CA LEU A 112 0.69 5.90 10.26
C LEU A 112 2.03 5.80 10.98
N THR A 113 3.03 6.49 10.44
CA THR A 113 4.39 6.55 10.97
C THR A 113 4.51 7.47 12.19
N ASP A 114 3.61 8.45 12.34
CA ASP A 114 3.55 9.34 13.52
C ASP A 114 3.16 8.59 14.80
N SER A 115 2.37 7.54 14.67
CA SER A 115 1.86 6.74 15.79
C SER A 115 2.83 5.67 16.29
N LEU A 116 3.81 5.31 15.46
CA LEU A 116 4.86 4.38 15.80
C LEU A 116 6.01 5.20 16.39
N GLU A 117 6.65 4.74 17.46
CA GLU A 117 7.88 5.36 17.99
C GLU A 117 9.06 5.17 17.02
N PHE A 118 8.87 5.54 15.75
CA PHE A 118 9.90 5.58 14.75
C PHE A 118 10.81 6.76 15.06
N PRO A 119 12.14 6.57 15.04
CA PRO A 119 13.06 7.68 15.19
C PRO A 119 13.01 8.55 13.92
N GLY A 120 12.23 9.64 13.98
CA GLY A 120 12.01 10.59 12.90
C GLY A 120 10.56 10.61 12.42
N ASP A 121 10.27 11.43 11.40
CA ASP A 121 9.05 11.38 10.59
C ASP A 121 9.42 10.65 9.29
N PRO A 122 9.43 9.30 9.27
CA PRO A 122 9.89 8.52 8.13
C PRO A 122 8.84 8.61 7.02
N SER A 123 9.25 9.09 5.85
CA SER A 123 8.42 9.01 4.65
C SER A 123 8.64 7.67 3.96
N ILE A 124 7.56 7.09 3.45
CA ILE A 124 7.64 6.01 2.46
C ILE A 124 8.25 6.62 1.19
N GLY A 125 9.33 6.04 0.68
CA GLY A 125 10.03 6.58 -0.48
C GLY A 125 10.53 5.51 -1.45
N GLY A 126 10.83 5.97 -2.66
CA GLY A 126 12.17 5.80 -3.21
C GLY A 126 12.60 4.46 -3.82
N ASN A 127 11.76 3.45 -3.96
CA ASN A 127 11.86 2.43 -5.02
C ASN A 127 10.62 1.56 -4.96
N TYR A 128 9.58 2.00 -5.66
CA TYR A 128 8.40 1.19 -5.91
C TYR A 128 8.84 0.05 -6.84
N GLY A 129 9.11 -1.13 -6.28
CA GLY A 129 9.36 -2.35 -7.06
C GLY A 129 8.18 -2.66 -7.99
N GLU A 130 8.17 -3.79 -8.68
CA GLU A 130 6.96 -4.18 -9.38
C GLU A 130 5.84 -4.48 -8.35
N ILE A 131 4.67 -3.85 -8.50
CA ILE A 131 3.50 -4.23 -7.70
C ILE A 131 3.11 -5.65 -8.11
N GLU A 132 3.24 -6.60 -7.18
CA GLU A 132 2.80 -7.97 -7.37
C GLU A 132 1.29 -8.06 -7.10
N CYS A 133 0.59 -8.84 -7.93
CA CYS A 133 -0.83 -9.11 -7.78
C CYS A 133 -1.05 -10.59 -7.45
N GLN A 134 -1.71 -10.85 -6.32
CA GLN A 134 -2.09 -12.19 -5.87
C GLN A 134 -3.62 -12.30 -5.86
N ILE A 135 -4.13 -13.32 -6.56
CA ILE A 135 -5.57 -13.58 -6.66
C ILE A 135 -5.91 -14.81 -5.84
N HIS A 136 -6.86 -14.68 -4.92
CA HIS A 136 -7.39 -15.80 -4.15
C HIS A 136 -8.86 -16.04 -4.52
N SER A 137 -9.15 -17.27 -4.93
CA SER A 137 -10.49 -17.78 -5.28
C SER A 137 -11.29 -18.18 -4.06
#